data_AF-A0AAU1S2Q3-F1
#
_entry.id   AF-A0AAU1S2Q3-F1
#
_cell.length_a   1.000
_cell.length_b   1.000
_cell.length_c   1.000
_cell.angle_alpha   90.00
_cell.angle_beta   90.00
_cell.angle_gamma   90.00
#
_symmetry.space_group_name_H-M   'P 1'
#
loop_
_entity.id
_entity.type
_entity.pdbx_description
1 polymer ?
#
loop_
_entity_poly.entity_id
_entity_poly.type
_entity_poly.pdbx_seq_one_letter_code
_entity_poly.pdbx_strand_id
1 'polypeptide(L)'
;MEARMKNPAALIPEAVPAIQELLKATRNRGVPDSTLELVHLRASQINGCSYCVDYGVRSARKAGVADAQLFAVAAWREAPYFSDEERAALALAEAATRLSDRGDAVPDEIWDAAADHYDEQGLAALTLMIGITNLFNRVNVTTRQPAGPPAS
;
A
#
# COMPACT_ATOMS: atom_id res chain seq x y z
N MET A 1 15.30 -0.84 17.23
CA MET A 1 15.69 0.14 16.19
C MET A 1 15.32 1.51 16.73
N GLU A 2 16.22 2.49 16.64
CA GLU A 2 15.96 3.86 17.08
C GLU A 2 15.64 4.74 15.86
N ALA A 3 14.62 5.59 15.98
CA ALA A 3 14.26 6.54 14.95
C ALA A 3 15.30 7.66 14.85
N ARG A 4 15.63 8.10 13.64
CA ARG A 4 16.57 9.22 13.40
C ARG A 4 15.99 10.57 13.82
N MET A 5 14.66 10.69 13.81
CA MET A 5 13.90 11.87 14.20
C MET A 5 12.44 11.48 14.46
N LYS A 6 11.65 12.39 15.05
CA LYS A 6 10.19 12.26 15.05
C LYS A 6 9.67 12.18 13.62
N ASN A 7 8.56 11.47 13.40
CA ASN A 7 7.97 11.35 12.08
C ASN A 7 7.79 12.75 11.45
N PRO A 8 8.36 13.02 10.25
CA PRO A 8 8.29 14.33 9.61
C PRO A 8 6.87 14.89 9.47
N ALA A 9 5.87 14.05 9.18
CA ALA A 9 4.48 14.50 9.08
C ALA A 9 3.95 15.02 10.42
N ALA A 10 4.41 14.48 11.55
CA ALA A 10 4.04 14.95 12.88
C ALA A 10 4.76 16.25 13.30
N LEU A 11 5.81 16.65 12.59
CA LEU A 11 6.54 17.92 12.82
C LEU A 11 6.03 19.07 11.97
N ILE A 12 5.32 18.78 10.88
CA ILE A 12 4.72 19.76 9.96
C ILE A 12 3.21 19.73 10.20
N PRO A 13 2.64 20.72 10.94
CA PRO A 13 1.24 20.68 11.37
C PRO A 13 0.22 20.44 10.26
N GLU A 14 0.50 20.95 9.06
CA GLU A 14 -0.35 20.87 7.88
C GLU A 14 -0.29 19.50 7.19
N ALA A 15 0.77 18.72 7.43
CA ALA A 15 1.03 17.47 6.70
C ALA A 15 0.06 16.34 7.08
N VAL A 16 -0.19 16.12 8.37
CA VAL A 16 -1.11 15.04 8.81
C VAL A 16 -2.52 15.24 8.27
N PRO A 17 -3.15 16.43 8.40
CA PRO A 17 -4.49 16.65 7.84
C PRO A 17 -4.53 16.46 6.32
N ALA A 18 -3.55 17.00 5.59
CA ALA A 18 -3.51 16.86 4.13
C ALA A 18 -3.41 15.40 3.68
N ILE A 19 -2.55 14.61 4.34
CA ILE A 19 -2.41 13.18 4.08
C ILE A 19 -3.71 12.42 4.41
N GLN A 20 -4.38 12.76 5.51
CA GLN A 20 -5.65 12.15 5.89
C GLN A 20 -6.76 12.44 4.88
N GLU A 21 -6.85 13.66 4.37
CA GLU A 21 -7.82 14.01 3.33
C GLU A 21 -7.54 13.26 2.04
N LEU A 22 -6.28 13.12 1.65
CA LEU A 22 -5.91 12.32 0.48
C LEU A 22 -6.31 10.85 0.67
N LEU A 23 -6.02 10.24 1.83
CA LEU A 23 -6.43 8.87 2.15
C LEU A 23 -7.95 8.67 2.18
N LYS A 24 -8.72 9.67 2.64
CA LYS A 24 -10.19 9.60 2.59
C LYS A 24 -10.69 9.66 1.16
N ALA A 25 -10.09 10.52 0.33
CA ALA A 25 -10.47 10.70 -1.06
C ALA A 25 -10.26 9.44 -1.91
N THR A 26 -9.31 8.57 -1.55
CA THR A 26 -9.07 7.28 -2.25
C THR A 26 -10.10 6.21 -1.93
N ARG A 27 -10.85 6.31 -0.82
CA ARG A 27 -11.81 5.27 -0.41
C ARG A 27 -13.19 5.51 -1.02
N ASN A 28 -14.01 4.45 -1.04
CA ASN A 28 -15.36 4.46 -1.61
C ASN A 28 -15.37 4.88 -3.09
N ARG A 29 -14.49 4.26 -3.88
CA ARG A 29 -14.29 4.53 -5.31
C ARG A 29 -14.34 3.24 -6.16
N GLY A 30 -15.17 2.27 -5.75
CA GLY A 30 -15.31 1.01 -6.49
C GLY A 30 -14.24 -0.05 -6.20
N VAL A 31 -13.28 0.23 -5.32
CA VAL A 31 -12.29 -0.76 -4.83
C VAL A 31 -12.60 -1.11 -3.37
N PRO A 32 -12.72 -2.40 -3.00
CA PRO A 32 -12.89 -2.80 -1.62
C PRO A 32 -11.74 -2.29 -0.73
N ASP A 33 -12.08 -1.84 0.49
CA ASP A 33 -11.07 -1.41 1.45
C ASP A 33 -10.08 -2.54 1.77
N SER A 34 -10.52 -3.80 1.79
CA SER A 34 -9.65 -4.97 1.93
C SER A 34 -8.56 -5.03 0.85
N THR A 35 -8.91 -4.77 -0.40
CA THR A 35 -7.97 -4.77 -1.53
C THR A 35 -7.00 -3.60 -1.44
N LEU A 36 -7.46 -2.41 -1.05
CA LEU A 36 -6.58 -1.25 -0.82
C LEU A 36 -5.56 -1.53 0.29
N GLU A 37 -5.97 -2.21 1.36
CA GLU A 37 -5.06 -2.59 2.45
C GLU A 37 -4.07 -3.69 2.04
N LEU A 38 -4.46 -4.63 1.17
CA LEU A 38 -3.55 -5.61 0.57
C LEU A 38 -2.48 -4.93 -0.30
N VAL A 39 -2.88 -3.96 -1.12
CA VAL A 39 -1.97 -3.11 -1.92
C VAL A 39 -0.99 -2.37 -1.01
N HIS A 40 -1.48 -1.71 0.04
CA HIS A 40 -0.64 -1.00 1.01
C HIS A 40 0.37 -1.96 1.69
N LEU A 41 -0.10 -3.11 2.15
CA LEU A 41 0.74 -4.12 2.81
C LEU A 41 1.82 -4.63 1.85
N ARG A 42 1.46 -4.95 0.61
CA ARG A 42 2.40 -5.50 -0.37
C ARG A 42 3.47 -4.49 -0.78
N ALA A 43 3.09 -3.25 -1.09
CA ALA A 43 4.06 -2.20 -1.41
C ALA A 43 5.00 -1.92 -0.21
N SER A 44 4.47 -1.95 1.02
CA SER A 44 5.27 -1.79 2.23
C SER A 44 6.27 -2.92 2.46
N GLN A 45 5.91 -4.17 2.12
CA GLN A 45 6.83 -5.31 2.15
C GLN A 45 7.96 -5.16 1.13
N ILE A 46 7.65 -4.73 -0.11
CA ILE A 46 8.66 -4.50 -1.16
C ILE A 46 9.65 -3.43 -0.71
N ASN A 47 9.16 -2.33 -0.13
CA ASN A 47 9.98 -1.21 0.31
C ASN A 47 10.68 -1.45 1.67
N GLY A 48 10.44 -2.58 2.33
CA GLY A 48 11.05 -2.90 3.63
C GLY A 48 10.66 -1.96 4.77
N CYS A 49 9.49 -1.33 4.72
CA CYS A 49 9.01 -0.43 5.78
C CYS A 49 8.39 -1.23 6.94
N SER A 50 9.17 -1.56 7.97
CA SER A 50 8.67 -2.34 9.12
C SER A 50 7.48 -1.71 9.83
N TYR A 51 7.49 -0.39 10.06
CA TYR A 51 6.35 0.35 10.62
C TYR A 51 5.10 0.20 9.76
N CYS A 52 5.24 0.37 8.45
CA CYS A 52 4.13 0.32 7.50
C CYS A 52 3.58 -1.10 7.36
N VAL A 53 4.43 -2.13 7.44
CA VAL A 53 4.01 -3.53 7.48
C VAL A 53 3.20 -3.84 8.75
N ASP A 54 3.69 -3.44 9.93
CA ASP A 54 2.96 -3.62 11.20
C ASP A 54 1.59 -2.91 11.19
N TYR A 55 1.58 -1.65 10.79
CA TYR A 55 0.35 -0.88 10.63
C TYR A 55 -0.59 -1.53 9.61
N GLY A 56 -0.04 -1.92 8.44
CA GLY A 56 -0.79 -2.51 7.34
C GLY A 56 -1.48 -3.81 7.71
N VAL A 57 -0.82 -4.71 8.45
CA VAL A 57 -1.45 -5.95 8.93
C VAL A 57 -2.64 -5.63 9.86
N ARG A 58 -2.47 -4.69 10.79
CA ARG A 58 -3.56 -4.30 11.71
C ARG A 58 -4.71 -3.62 10.98
N SER A 59 -4.42 -2.79 9.98
CA SER A 59 -5.40 -2.10 9.17
C SER A 59 -6.17 -3.06 8.26
N ALA A 60 -5.46 -3.95 7.55
CA ALA A 60 -6.04 -4.99 6.70
C ALA A 60 -6.99 -5.92 7.48
N ARG A 61 -6.62 -6.35 8.70
CA ARG A 61 -7.52 -7.12 9.57
C ARG A 61 -8.81 -6.38 9.89
N LYS A 62 -8.73 -5.08 10.18
CA LYS A 62 -9.92 -4.25 10.44
C LYS A 62 -10.80 -4.09 9.20
N ALA A 63 -10.20 -4.11 8.01
CA ALA A 63 -10.89 -4.09 6.73
C ALA A 63 -11.44 -5.47 6.30
N GLY A 64 -11.28 -6.52 7.12
CA GLY A 64 -11.83 -7.84 6.86
C GLY A 64 -10.94 -8.80 6.06
N VAL A 65 -9.67 -8.46 5.82
CA VAL A 65 -8.73 -9.36 5.14
C VAL A 65 -8.45 -10.59 6.01
N ALA A 66 -8.56 -11.78 5.42
CA ALA A 66 -8.36 -13.04 6.11
C ALA A 66 -6.87 -13.28 6.45
N ASP A 67 -6.60 -13.97 7.57
CA ASP A 67 -5.22 -14.30 7.98
C ASP A 67 -4.45 -15.08 6.90
N ALA A 68 -5.12 -15.97 6.16
CA ALA A 68 -4.51 -16.71 5.05
C ALA A 68 -3.96 -15.77 3.96
N GLN A 69 -4.71 -14.72 3.58
CA GLN A 69 -4.24 -13.71 2.64
C GLN A 69 -3.09 -12.88 3.25
N LEU A 70 -3.20 -12.47 4.52
CA LEU A 70 -2.14 -11.69 5.19
C LEU A 70 -0.80 -12.43 5.23
N PHE A 71 -0.82 -13.74 5.49
CA PHE A 71 0.39 -14.56 5.50
C PHE A 71 0.91 -14.84 4.09
N ALA A 72 0.03 -14.94 3.10
CA ALA A 72 0.39 -15.32 1.73
C ALA A 72 0.70 -14.14 0.80
N VAL A 73 0.34 -12.90 1.14
CA VAL A 73 0.41 -11.74 0.22
C VAL A 73 1.81 -11.49 -0.34
N ALA A 74 2.87 -11.84 0.42
CA ALA A 74 4.24 -11.71 -0.07
C ALA A 74 4.57 -12.66 -1.24
N ALA A 75 3.79 -13.73 -1.39
CA ALA A 75 3.89 -14.79 -2.39
C ALA A 75 2.57 -15.00 -3.15
N TRP A 76 1.78 -13.93 -3.31
CA TRP A 76 0.39 -13.99 -3.80
C TRP A 76 0.22 -14.70 -5.15
N ARG A 77 1.22 -14.64 -6.04
CA ARG A 77 1.18 -15.26 -7.37
C ARG A 77 0.98 -16.77 -7.35
N GLU A 78 1.50 -17.45 -6.34
CA GLU A 78 1.37 -18.91 -6.19
C GLU A 78 0.32 -19.29 -5.13
N ALA A 79 -0.32 -18.29 -4.51
CA ALA A 79 -1.29 -18.50 -3.45
C ALA A 79 -2.73 -18.53 -4.01
N PRO A 80 -3.57 -19.49 -3.58
CA PRO A 80 -4.94 -19.64 -4.07
C PRO A 80 -5.96 -18.73 -3.37
N TYR A 81 -5.52 -17.83 -2.50
CA TYR A 81 -6.40 -17.06 -1.60
C TYR A 81 -6.84 -15.70 -2.17
N PHE A 82 -6.44 -15.37 -3.39
CA PHE A 82 -6.65 -14.05 -3.99
C PHE A 82 -7.54 -14.15 -5.22
N SER A 83 -8.55 -13.27 -5.31
CA SER A 83 -9.40 -13.13 -6.51
C SER A 83 -8.62 -12.58 -7.70
N ASP A 84 -9.14 -12.72 -8.91
CA ASP A 84 -8.48 -12.15 -10.10
C ASP A 84 -8.34 -10.62 -10.01
N GLU A 85 -9.35 -9.95 -9.45
CA GLU A 85 -9.32 -8.50 -9.20
C GLU A 85 -8.26 -8.10 -8.15
N GLU A 86 -8.15 -8.83 -7.03
CA GLU A 86 -7.06 -8.61 -6.06
C GLU A 86 -5.68 -8.87 -6.68
N ARG A 87 -5.54 -9.87 -7.54
CA ARG A 87 -4.29 -10.21 -8.24
C ARG A 87 -3.87 -9.11 -9.20
N ALA A 88 -4.82 -8.53 -9.94
CA ALA A 88 -4.56 -7.39 -10.82
C ALA A 88 -4.12 -6.15 -10.01
N ALA A 89 -4.81 -5.85 -8.90
CA ALA A 89 -4.43 -4.76 -8.00
C ALA A 89 -3.03 -4.95 -7.39
N LEU A 90 -2.70 -6.18 -6.97
CA LEU A 90 -1.37 -6.52 -6.45
C LEU A 90 -0.29 -6.42 -7.53
N ALA A 91 -0.57 -6.87 -8.77
CA ALA A 91 0.37 -6.74 -9.88
C ALA A 91 0.69 -5.28 -10.20
N LEU A 92 -0.34 -4.43 -10.29
CA LEU A 92 -0.20 -2.99 -10.48
C LEU A 92 0.61 -2.36 -9.33
N ALA A 93 0.32 -2.75 -8.09
CA ALA A 93 1.05 -2.27 -6.92
C ALA A 93 2.53 -2.65 -6.93
N GLU A 94 2.89 -3.88 -7.31
CA GLU A 94 4.29 -4.30 -7.41
C GLU A 94 5.03 -3.52 -8.50
N ALA A 95 4.41 -3.37 -9.68
CA ALA A 95 4.96 -2.66 -10.83
C ALA A 95 5.21 -1.18 -10.51
N ALA A 96 4.17 -0.46 -10.03
CA ALA A 96 4.25 0.95 -9.69
C ALA A 96 5.04 1.25 -8.41
N THR A 97 5.31 0.26 -7.55
CA THR A 97 6.25 0.43 -6.43
C THR A 97 7.71 0.38 -6.91
N ARG A 98 8.00 -0.40 -7.95
CA ARG A 98 9.35 -0.62 -8.52
C ARG A 98 9.64 0.27 -9.73
N LEU A 99 9.10 1.49 -9.75
CA LEU A 99 9.28 2.45 -10.85
C LEU A 99 10.75 2.68 -11.26
N SER A 100 11.68 2.59 -10.30
CA SER A 100 13.11 2.80 -10.55
C SER A 100 13.83 1.60 -11.19
N ASP A 101 13.22 0.43 -11.19
CA ASP A 101 13.92 -0.83 -11.53
C ASP A 101 13.95 -1.08 -13.04
N ARG A 102 13.08 -0.43 -13.83
CA ARG A 102 12.84 -0.69 -15.25
C ARG A 102 12.51 0.61 -16.01
N GLY A 103 12.84 0.65 -17.30
CA GLY A 103 12.51 1.81 -18.16
C GLY A 103 11.02 1.93 -18.48
N ASP A 104 10.34 0.80 -18.65
CA ASP A 104 8.87 0.70 -18.70
C ASP A 104 8.39 -0.08 -17.48
N ALA A 105 8.11 0.66 -16.40
CA ALA A 105 7.85 0.08 -15.10
C ALA A 105 6.41 -0.43 -14.92
N VAL A 106 5.46 0.12 -15.67
CA VAL A 106 4.05 -0.32 -15.70
C VAL A 106 3.65 -0.52 -17.16
N PRO A 107 3.98 -1.68 -17.75
CA PRO A 107 3.58 -1.98 -19.13
C PRO A 107 2.05 -1.98 -19.28
N ASP A 108 1.56 -1.70 -20.48
CA ASP A 108 0.13 -1.66 -20.80
C ASP A 108 -0.59 -2.95 -20.37
N GLU A 109 0.03 -4.13 -20.52
CA GLU A 109 -0.53 -5.41 -20.06
C GLU A 109 -0.90 -5.43 -18.56
N ILE A 110 -0.08 -4.80 -17.71
CA ILE A 110 -0.36 -4.72 -16.26
C ILE A 110 -1.49 -3.73 -15.98
N TRP A 111 -1.53 -2.63 -16.73
CA TRP A 111 -2.59 -1.63 -16.62
C TRP A 111 -3.94 -2.19 -17.10
N ASP A 112 -3.97 -2.77 -18.28
CA ASP A 112 -5.15 -3.34 -18.92
C ASP A 112 -5.75 -4.46 -18.07
N ALA A 113 -4.92 -5.34 -17.49
CA ALA A 113 -5.39 -6.35 -16.56
C ALA A 113 -6.08 -5.77 -15.32
N ALA A 114 -5.64 -4.61 -14.81
CA ALA A 114 -6.36 -3.92 -13.74
C ALA A 114 -7.64 -3.24 -14.26
N ALA A 115 -7.60 -2.69 -15.47
CA ALA A 115 -8.74 -2.03 -16.11
C ALA A 115 -9.88 -2.99 -16.47
N ASP A 116 -9.59 -4.28 -16.67
CA ASP A 116 -10.60 -5.33 -16.84
C ASP A 116 -11.46 -5.54 -15.59
N HIS A 117 -10.97 -5.13 -14.40
CA HIS A 117 -11.65 -5.32 -13.12
C HIS A 117 -12.13 -4.02 -12.47
N TYR A 118 -11.47 -2.90 -12.75
CA TYR A 118 -11.74 -1.62 -12.10
C TYR A 118 -12.02 -0.52 -13.14
N ASP A 119 -13.06 0.27 -12.88
CA ASP A 119 -13.35 1.46 -13.69
C ASP A 119 -12.32 2.58 -13.42
N GLU A 120 -12.46 3.70 -14.12
CA GLU A 120 -11.53 4.83 -13.98
C GLU A 120 -11.46 5.38 -12.55
N GLN A 121 -12.56 5.35 -11.79
CA GLN A 121 -12.57 5.76 -10.38
C GLN A 121 -11.79 4.77 -9.51
N GLY A 122 -11.95 3.46 -9.77
CA GLY A 122 -11.22 2.42 -9.06
C GLY A 122 -9.72 2.39 -9.38
N LEU A 123 -9.35 2.59 -10.65
CA LEU A 123 -7.96 2.74 -11.07
C LEU A 123 -7.31 3.98 -10.46
N ALA A 124 -8.04 5.10 -10.38
CA ALA A 124 -7.58 6.29 -9.68
C ALA A 124 -7.36 6.01 -8.18
N ALA A 125 -8.27 5.27 -7.54
CA ALA A 125 -8.15 4.87 -6.14
C ALA A 125 -6.90 4.01 -5.89
N LEU A 126 -6.67 2.99 -6.72
CA LEU A 126 -5.49 2.12 -6.65
C LEU A 126 -4.20 2.92 -6.84
N THR A 127 -4.13 3.74 -7.89
CA THR A 127 -2.95 4.55 -8.21
C THR A 127 -2.59 5.49 -7.07
N LEU A 128 -3.59 6.20 -6.52
CA LEU A 128 -3.38 7.09 -5.38
C LEU A 128 -2.98 6.31 -4.12
N MET A 129 -3.63 5.16 -3.82
CA MET A 129 -3.26 4.33 -2.67
C MET A 129 -1.81 3.82 -2.76
N ILE A 130 -1.37 3.39 -3.94
CA ILE A 130 0.02 2.99 -4.19
C ILE A 130 0.97 4.16 -3.95
N GLY A 131 0.65 5.34 -4.49
CA GLY A 131 1.45 6.56 -4.32
C GLY A 131 1.57 7.00 -2.85
N ILE A 132 0.45 7.03 -2.12
CA ILE A 132 0.40 7.37 -0.69
C ILE A 132 1.19 6.36 0.14
N THR A 133 1.05 5.06 -0.17
CA THR A 133 1.84 4.02 0.50
C THR A 133 3.33 4.24 0.28
N ASN A 134 3.72 4.51 -0.96
CA ASN A 134 5.10 4.79 -1.34
C ASN A 134 5.66 6.07 -0.70
N LEU A 135 4.83 7.08 -0.47
CA LEU A 135 5.16 8.27 0.33
C LEU A 135 5.44 7.87 1.78
N PHE A 136 4.54 7.14 2.43
CA PHE A 136 4.74 6.71 3.82
C PHE A 136 5.97 5.83 3.99
N ASN A 137 6.19 4.89 3.07
CA ASN A 137 7.37 4.04 3.09
C ASN A 137 8.65 4.88 3.01
N ARG A 138 8.72 5.86 2.10
CA ARG A 138 9.86 6.78 1.98
C ARG A 138 10.10 7.55 3.27
N VAL A 139 9.06 8.13 3.87
CA VAL A 139 9.16 8.89 5.12
C VAL A 139 9.65 8.00 6.27
N ASN A 140 9.02 6.84 6.46
CA ASN A 140 9.30 5.97 7.61
C ASN A 140 10.64 5.24 7.50
N VAL A 141 10.99 4.73 6.31
CA VAL A 141 12.29 4.07 6.08
C VAL A 141 13.43 5.08 6.20
N THR A 142 13.29 6.26 5.59
CA THR A 142 14.32 7.32 5.66
C THR A 142 14.57 7.77 7.09
N THR A 143 13.55 7.78 7.94
CA THR A 143 13.68 8.19 9.35
C THR A 143 13.82 7.04 10.34
N ARG A 144 13.91 5.78 9.86
CA ARG A 144 14.03 4.55 10.69
C ARG A 144 12.93 4.43 11.76
N GLN A 145 11.68 4.76 11.42
CA GLN A 145 10.57 4.59 12.35
C GLN A 145 10.40 3.10 12.71
N PRO A 146 10.45 2.71 14.00
CA PRO A 146 10.34 1.33 14.41
C PRO A 146 8.89 0.84 14.33
N ALA A 147 8.69 -0.44 14.01
CA ALA A 147 7.40 -1.11 14.15
C ALA A 147 6.98 -1.22 15.62
N GLY A 148 5.67 -1.38 15.85
CA GLY A 148 5.07 -1.51 17.18
C GLY A 148 4.63 -0.16 17.77
N PRO A 149 4.04 -0.17 18.99
CA PRO A 149 3.71 1.05 19.70
C PRO A 149 4.99 1.86 19.99
N PRO A 150 4.92 3.21 20.05
CA PRO A 150 6.06 4.01 20.48
C PRO A 150 6.54 3.48 21.84
N ALA A 151 7.86 3.34 21.99
CA ALA A 151 8.44 2.99 23.29
C ALA A 151 7.93 4.00 24.32
N SER A 152 7.34 3.48 25.39
CA SER A 152 6.88 4.24 26.56
C SER A 152 8.00 5.04 27.19
#